data_AF-A0A527ZGU5-F1
#
_entry.id   AF-A0A527ZGU5-F1
#
_cell.length_a   1.000
_cell.length_b   1.000
_cell.length_c   1.000
_cell.angle_alpha   90.00
_cell.angle_beta   90.00
_cell.angle_gamma   90.00
#
_symmetry.space_group_name_H-M   'P 1'
#
loop_
_entity.id
_entity.type
_entity.pdbx_description
1 polymer ?
#
loop_
_entity_poly.entity_id
_entity_poly.type
_entity_poly.pdbx_seq_one_letter_code
_entity_poly.pdbx_strand_id
1 'polypeptide(L)' 'DALPTVRAPTLLLVGSLDGPVIGMNERALAALHCEKQLIIIDGAGHLFEEPGTLDEVVRHATRWFLDHLASPQRPAQ' A
#
# COMPACT_ATOMS: atom_id res chain seq x y z
N ASP A 1 20.35 -5.33 -1.85
CA ASP A 1 18.95 -4.85 -1.86
C ASP A 1 17.96 -5.97 -2.05
N ALA A 2 16.90 -6.01 -1.25
CA ALA A 2 15.86 -7.04 -1.29
C ALA A 2 14.61 -6.63 -2.09
N LEU A 3 14.31 -5.33 -2.20
CA LEU A 3 13.11 -4.82 -2.88
C LEU A 3 12.92 -5.33 -4.33
N PRO A 4 13.95 -5.41 -5.20
CA PRO A 4 13.79 -5.94 -6.55
C PRO A 4 13.38 -7.43 -6.61
N THR A 5 13.49 -8.15 -5.49
CA THR A 5 13.15 -9.58 -5.41
C THR A 5 11.72 -9.85 -4.95
N VAL A 6 10.99 -8.81 -4.52
CA VAL A 6 9.59 -8.90 -4.11
C VAL A 6 8.73 -9.24 -5.33
N ARG A 7 7.92 -10.30 -5.22
CA ARG A 7 7.00 -10.75 -6.29
C ARG A 7 5.54 -10.48 -6.00
N ALA A 8 5.17 -10.33 -4.72
CA ALA A 8 3.78 -10.08 -4.34
C ALA A 8 3.37 -8.65 -4.71
N PRO A 9 2.15 -8.43 -5.23
CA PRO A 9 1.60 -7.09 -5.42
C PRO A 9 1.71 -6.28 -4.12
N THR A 10 2.36 -5.12 -4.19
CA THR A 10 2.70 -4.31 -3.01
C THR A 10 2.03 -2.95 -3.02
N LEU A 11 1.23 -2.67 -1.99
CA LEU A 11 0.65 -1.35 -1.74
C LEU A 11 1.45 -0.64 -0.64
N LEU A 12 1.92 0.57 -0.93
CA LEU A 12 2.55 1.48 0.01
C LEU A 12 1.54 2.55 0.42
N LEU A 13 1.28 2.70 1.72
CA LEU A 13 0.39 3.71 2.29
C LEU A 13 1.21 4.64 3.19
N VAL A 14 1.16 5.94 2.93
CA VAL A 14 1.97 6.95 3.65
C VAL A 14 1.11 8.14 4.02
N GLY A 15 1.28 8.69 5.22
CA GLY A 15 0.61 9.93 5.60
C GLY A 15 1.25 11.16 4.93
N SER A 16 0.42 12.09 4.44
CA SER A 16 0.88 13.34 3.80
C SER A 16 1.72 14.24 4.71
N LEU A 17 1.56 14.13 6.03
CA LEU A 17 2.31 14.91 7.02
C LEU A 17 3.66 14.26 7.35
N ASP A 18 3.96 13.07 6.82
CA ASP A 18 5.21 12.33 7.03
C ASP A 18 6.21 12.56 5.87
N GLY A 19 6.59 13.82 5.69
CA GLY A 19 7.39 14.30 4.56
C GLY A 19 8.65 13.46 4.23
N PRO A 20 9.52 13.15 5.20
CA PRO A 20 10.70 12.31 4.93
C PRO A 20 10.36 10.89 4.45
N VAL A 21 9.26 10.32 4.95
CA VAL A 21 8.85 8.95 4.63
C VAL A 21 8.20 8.84 3.26
N ILE A 22 7.58 9.91 2.75
CA ILE A 22 7.08 9.97 1.37
C ILE A 22 8.23 9.70 0.38
N GLY A 23 9.32 10.47 0.47
CA GLY A 23 10.45 10.30 -0.44
C GLY A 23 11.14 8.93 -0.30
N MET A 24 11.14 8.33 0.89
CA MET A 24 11.63 6.96 1.08
C MET A 24 10.75 5.93 0.36
N ASN A 25 9.44 6.08 0.45
CA ASN A 25 8.50 5.17 -0.20
C ASN A 25 8.43 5.37 -1.71
N GLU A 26 8.62 6.59 -2.22
CA GLU A 26 8.79 6.83 -3.66
C GLU A 26 10.02 6.10 -4.22
N ARG A 27 11.15 6.13 -3.49
CA ARG A 27 12.35 5.37 -3.85
C ARG A 27 12.10 3.86 -3.77
N ALA A 28 11.40 3.39 -2.74
CA ALA A 28 11.03 1.98 -2.63
C ALA A 28 10.11 1.54 -3.78
N LEU A 29 9.11 2.37 -4.11
CA LEU A 29 8.23 2.17 -5.25
C LEU A 29 9.03 2.06 -6.54
N ALA A 30 10.01 2.95 -6.78
CA ALA A 30 10.87 2.87 -7.96
C ALA A 30 11.67 1.55 -8.02
N ALA A 31 12.13 1.04 -6.87
CA ALA A 31 12.94 -0.18 -6.78
C ALA A 31 12.16 -1.51 -6.84
N LEU A 32 10.84 -1.51 -6.63
CA LEU A 32 9.99 -2.70 -6.76
C LEU A 32 9.80 -3.09 -8.23
N HIS A 33 9.78 -4.39 -8.56
CA HIS A 33 9.55 -4.90 -9.93
C HIS A 33 8.22 -5.65 -10.11
N CYS A 34 7.41 -5.75 -9.06
CA CYS A 34 6.07 -6.32 -9.10
C CYS A 34 5.00 -5.24 -9.37
N GLU A 35 3.74 -5.66 -9.47
CA GLU A 35 2.61 -4.75 -9.35
C GLU A 35 2.71 -3.96 -8.04
N LYS A 36 2.59 -2.64 -8.15
CA LYS A 36 2.93 -1.73 -7.06
C LYS A 36 2.12 -0.46 -7.14
N GLN A 37 1.73 0.06 -5.99
CA GLN A 37 1.02 1.33 -5.88
C GLN A 37 1.47 2.07 -4.63
N LEU A 38 1.53 3.40 -4.71
CA LEU A 38 1.73 4.30 -3.58
C LEU A 38 0.49 5.18 -3.44
N ILE A 39 -0.04 5.28 -2.22
CA ILE A 39 -1.13 6.20 -1.88
C ILE A 39 -0.67 7.07 -0.71
N ILE A 40 -0.89 8.37 -0.86
CA ILE A 40 -0.66 9.36 0.19
C ILE A 40 -2.02 9.67 0.82
N ILE A 41 -2.13 9.47 2.13
CA ILE A 41 -3.34 9.75 2.92
C ILE A 41 -3.30 11.21 3.37
N ASP A 42 -4.26 12.00 2.89
CA ASP A 42 -4.32 13.44 3.18
C ASP A 42 -4.61 13.68 4.67
N GLY A 43 -3.94 14.68 5.25
CA GLY A 43 -4.05 15.01 6.67
C GLY A 43 -3.48 13.98 7.66
N ALA A 44 -2.90 12.87 7.19
CA ALA A 44 -2.37 11.83 8.08
C ALA A 44 -0.89 12.01 8.41
N GLY A 45 -0.54 11.78 9.68
CA GLY A 45 0.83 11.64 10.17
C GLY A 45 1.38 10.22 10.03
N HIS A 46 2.47 9.95 10.75
CA HIS A 46 3.17 8.66 10.71
C HIS A 46 2.29 7.47 11.14
N LEU A 47 1.43 7.70 12.13
CA LEU A 47 0.61 6.66 12.77
C LEU A 47 -0.85 6.65 12.29
N PHE A 48 -1.24 7.58 11.41
CA PHE A 48 -2.63 7.72 10.96
C PHE A 48 -3.63 7.90 12.12
N GLU A 49 -3.27 8.69 13.14
CA GLU A 49 -4.12 8.92 14.32
C GLU A 49 -5.15 10.04 14.10
N GLU A 50 -4.94 10.85 13.07
CA GLU A 50 -5.83 11.95 12.74
C GLU A 50 -7.23 11.43 12.32
N PRO A 51 -8.31 12.15 12.64
CA PRO A 51 -9.67 11.68 12.42
C PRO A 51 -9.92 11.21 10.98
N GLY A 52 -10.37 9.95 10.83
CA GLY A 52 -10.72 9.36 9.53
C GLY A 52 -9.54 8.82 8.70
N THR A 53 -8.30 9.10 9.09
CA THR A 53 -7.12 8.68 8.30
C THR A 53 -6.89 7.17 8.36
N LEU A 54 -7.07 6.57 9.54
CA LEU A 54 -7.01 5.11 9.68
C LEU A 54 -8.13 4.41 8.90
N ASP A 55 -9.33 4.99 8.84
CA ASP A 55 -10.44 4.44 8.05
C ASP A 55 -10.10 4.42 6.55
N GLU A 56 -9.42 5.46 6.07
CA GLU A 56 -8.94 5.53 4.69
C GLU A 56 -7.87 4.47 4.39
N VAL A 57 -6.92 4.28 5.32
CA VAL A 57 -5.91 3.21 5.26
C VAL A 57 -6.60 1.84 5.17
N VAL A 58 -7.57 1.57 6.04
CA VAL A 58 -8.34 0.32 6.07
C VAL A 58 -9.05 0.11 4.74
N ARG A 59 -9.74 1.13 4.22
CA ARG A 59 -10.45 1.05 2.93
C ARG A 59 -9.51 0.65 1.79
N HIS A 60 -8.34 1.28 1.70
CA HIS A 60 -7.35 0.96 0.66
C HIS A 60 -6.75 -0.43 0.83
N ALA A 61 -6.37 -0.80 2.05
CA ALA A 61 -5.82 -2.13 2.34
C ALA A 61 -6.83 -3.25 2.05
N THR A 62 -8.08 -3.09 2.50
CA THR A 62 -9.16 -4.05 2.22
C THR A 62 -9.35 -4.23 0.72
N ARG A 63 -9.43 -3.13 -0.04
CA ARG A 63 -9.58 -3.21 -1.50
C ARG A 63 -8.40 -3.94 -2.15
N TRP A 64 -7.18 -3.62 -1.75
CA TRP A 64 -5.98 -4.27 -2.27
C TRP A 64 -6.00 -5.78 -2.05
N PHE A 65 -6.33 -6.22 -0.83
CA PHE A 65 -6.40 -7.63 -0.52
C PHE A 65 -7.52 -8.34 -1.27
N LEU A 66 -8.71 -7.74 -1.40
CA LEU A 66 -9.80 -8.32 -2.17
C LEU A 66 -9.43 -8.50 -3.64
N ASP A 67 -8.72 -7.54 -4.23
CA ASP A 67 -8.34 -7.59 -5.65
C ASP A 67 -7.20 -8.60 -5.93
N HIS A 68 -6.29 -8.81 -4.97
CA HIS A 68 -5.07 -9.61 -5.21
C HIS A 68 -5.02 -10.95 -4.48
N LEU A 69 -5.83 -11.16 -3.43
CA LEU A 69 -5.89 -12.41 -2.67
C LEU A 69 -7.18 -13.20 -2.90
N ALA A 70 -8.17 -12.65 -3.61
CA ALA A 70 -9.33 -13.43 -4.02
C ALA A 70 -8.84 -14.59 -4.90
N SER A 71 -8.96 -15.81 -4.36
CA SER A 71 -8.59 -17.02 -5.08
C SER A 71 -9.34 -17.07 -6.41
N PRO A 72 -8.71 -17.54 -7.51
CA PRO A 72 -9.48 -17.92 -8.67
C PRO A 72 -10.51 -18.94 -8.18
N GLN A 73 -11.79 -18.66 -8.43
CA GLN A 73 -12.86 -19.60 -8.12
C GLN A 73 -12.44 -20.96 -8.67
N ARG A 74 -12.23 -21.94 -7.79
CA ARG A 74 -12.07 -23.32 -8.22
C ARG A 74 -13.42 -23.67 -8.86
N PRO A 75 -13.50 -23.98 -10.17
CA PRO A 75 -14.77 -24.35 -10.76
C PRO A 75 -15.34 -25.51 -9.95
N ALA A 76 -16.64 -25.44 -9.62
CA ALA A 76 -17.34 -26.53 -8.98
C ALA A 76 -17.11 -27.80 -9.81
N GLN A 77 -16.60 -28.85 -9.18
CA GLN A 77 -16.51 -30.18 -9.79
C GLN A 77 -17.92 -30.75 -10.00
#